data_AF-A0A932XCF6-F1
#
_entry.id   AF-A0A932XCF6-F1
#
_cell.length_a   1.000
_cell.length_b   1.000
_cell.length_c   1.000
_cell.angle_alpha   90.00
_cell.angle_beta   90.00
_cell.angle_gamma   90.00
#
_symmetry.space_group_name_H-M   'P 1'
#
loop_
_entity.id
_entity.type
_entity.pdbx_description
1 polymer ?
#
loop_
_entity_poly.entity_id
_entity_poly.type
_entity_poly.pdbx_seq_one_letter_code
_entity_poly.pdbx_strand_id
1 'polypeptide(L)'
;CYALEPYNIYFIEEVLRAPNHQEIGRLSAKTKIPVVGSETLLSRWQMRDWIVSGASQIAMTDVAWTGGIGETKRLAAFAEAFGVPLVLHNAGGPISHAANLHIAANIPNLFEMETVRAFYRTYFQELTDLETCVVDGHLALPPDRPGLGIELNPAIWERPDLRVQVSEGEGKAVGVKAMGDSWSKPDVRL
;
A
#
# COMPACT_ATOMS: atom_id res chain seq x y z
N CYS A 1 25.39 -1.15 -2.91
CA CYS A 1 25.15 0.26 -2.51
C CYS A 1 26.29 0.84 -1.65
N TYR A 2 27.55 0.45 -1.89
CA TYR A 2 28.68 0.81 -1.00
C TYR A 2 28.91 2.30 -0.81
N ALA A 3 28.74 3.09 -1.87
CA ALA A 3 28.89 4.54 -1.78
C ALA A 3 27.90 5.19 -0.79
N LEU A 4 26.79 4.53 -0.48
CA LEU A 4 25.77 5.03 0.43
C LEU A 4 25.97 4.56 1.88
N GLU A 5 26.78 3.52 2.13
CA GLU A 5 26.96 2.93 3.46
C GLU A 5 27.48 3.92 4.51
N PRO A 6 28.40 4.87 4.20
CA PRO A 6 28.88 5.83 5.17
C PRO A 6 27.82 6.81 5.69
N TYR A 7 26.67 6.92 5.01
CA TYR A 7 25.63 7.91 5.35
C TYR A 7 24.58 7.38 6.32
N ASN A 8 24.70 6.12 6.77
CA ASN A 8 23.73 5.49 7.67
C ASN A 8 22.28 5.62 7.13
N ILE A 9 22.11 5.35 5.84
CA ILE A 9 20.81 5.38 5.18
C ILE A 9 19.86 4.38 5.86
N TYR A 10 18.64 4.83 6.16
CA TYR A 10 17.66 4.04 6.91
C TYR A 10 17.25 2.76 6.17
N PHE A 11 16.89 2.87 4.90
CA PHE A 11 16.78 1.78 3.94
C PHE A 11 16.94 2.30 2.51
N ILE A 12 17.13 1.41 1.55
CA ILE A 12 17.04 1.73 0.13
C ILE A 12 15.82 1.03 -0.46
N GLU A 13 15.00 1.83 -1.12
CA GLU A 13 13.78 1.40 -1.77
C GLU A 13 14.00 1.23 -3.28
N GLU A 14 13.35 0.23 -3.86
CA GLU A 14 13.27 -0.02 -5.31
C GLU A 14 14.62 0.13 -6.06
N VAL A 15 15.67 -0.54 -5.54
CA VAL A 15 17.02 -0.53 -6.15
C VAL A 15 17.05 -1.02 -7.59
N LEU A 16 16.13 -1.93 -7.95
CA LEU A 16 15.91 -2.49 -9.28
C LEU A 16 14.42 -2.76 -9.45
N ARG A 17 13.98 -2.97 -10.69
CA ARG A 17 12.59 -3.35 -10.99
C ARG A 17 12.20 -4.66 -10.33
N ALA A 18 10.99 -4.69 -9.75
CA ALA A 18 10.46 -5.81 -8.96
C ALA A 18 10.56 -7.21 -9.62
N PRO A 19 10.38 -7.38 -10.96
CA PRO A 19 10.57 -8.68 -11.60
C PRO A 19 11.96 -9.29 -11.44
N ASN A 20 12.99 -8.48 -11.13
CA ASN A 20 14.36 -8.94 -10.93
C ASN A 20 14.66 -9.31 -9.47
N HIS A 21 13.68 -9.84 -8.73
CA HIS A 21 13.76 -10.12 -7.29
C HIS A 21 14.98 -10.96 -6.88
N GLN A 22 15.46 -11.87 -7.73
CA GLN A 22 16.71 -12.61 -7.49
C GLN A 22 17.96 -11.73 -7.51
N GLU A 23 18.06 -10.78 -8.44
CA GLU A 23 19.19 -9.84 -8.49
C GLU A 23 19.14 -8.86 -7.32
N ILE A 24 17.93 -8.48 -6.90
CA ILE A 24 17.71 -7.65 -5.72
C ILE A 24 18.21 -8.38 -4.47
N GLY A 25 17.90 -9.68 -4.32
CA GLY A 25 18.43 -10.51 -3.24
C GLY A 25 19.97 -10.59 -3.26
N ARG A 26 20.59 -10.76 -4.44
CA ARG A 26 22.06 -10.73 -4.58
C ARG A 26 22.68 -9.38 -4.21
N LEU A 27 22.02 -8.28 -4.55
CA LEU A 27 22.45 -6.94 -4.18
C LEU A 27 22.28 -6.72 -2.66
N SER A 28 21.14 -7.10 -2.13
CA SER A 28 20.78 -7.00 -0.72
C SER A 28 21.80 -7.73 0.16
N ALA A 29 22.21 -8.95 -0.21
CA ALA A 29 23.24 -9.71 0.48
C ALA A 29 24.65 -9.07 0.46
N LYS A 30 24.89 -8.08 -0.40
CA LYS A 30 26.20 -7.41 -0.56
C LYS A 30 26.30 -6.09 0.16
N THR A 31 25.20 -5.51 0.64
CA THR A 31 25.15 -4.18 1.27
C THR A 31 24.75 -4.29 2.73
N LYS A 32 25.22 -3.38 3.57
CA LYS A 32 24.77 -3.29 4.97
C LYS A 32 23.47 -2.51 5.15
N ILE A 33 23.09 -1.74 4.12
CA ILE A 33 21.86 -0.94 4.15
C ILE A 33 20.65 -1.85 3.90
N PRO A 34 19.61 -1.82 4.75
CA PRO A 34 18.39 -2.59 4.53
C PRO A 34 17.78 -2.27 3.17
N VAL A 35 17.28 -3.29 2.47
CA VAL A 35 16.52 -3.13 1.23
C VAL A 35 15.04 -3.28 1.54
N VAL A 36 14.24 -2.38 0.97
CA VAL A 36 12.77 -2.44 0.96
C VAL A 36 12.30 -2.60 -0.48
N GLY A 37 11.29 -3.44 -0.69
CA GLY A 37 10.62 -3.48 -1.99
C GLY A 37 9.43 -4.44 -2.03
N SER A 38 8.52 -4.30 -2.98
CA SER A 38 8.29 -3.11 -3.84
C SER A 38 6.80 -2.81 -3.85
N GLU A 39 6.45 -1.52 -3.90
CA GLU A 39 5.10 -1.01 -4.13
C GLU A 39 4.43 -1.64 -5.36
N THR A 40 5.22 -2.03 -6.37
CA THR A 40 4.73 -2.62 -7.64
C THR A 40 4.47 -4.13 -7.57
N LEU A 41 4.53 -4.74 -6.39
CA LEU A 41 4.07 -6.12 -6.18
C LEU A 41 2.53 -6.12 -6.10
N LEU A 42 1.88 -6.38 -7.24
CA LEU A 42 0.43 -6.23 -7.43
C LEU A 42 -0.41 -7.42 -6.95
N SER A 43 0.21 -8.49 -6.47
CA SER A 43 -0.52 -9.66 -5.98
C SER A 43 0.27 -10.46 -4.95
N ARG A 44 -0.45 -11.25 -4.15
CA ARG A 44 0.14 -12.23 -3.22
C ARG A 44 1.09 -13.23 -3.86
N TRP A 45 0.95 -13.55 -5.14
CA TRP A 45 1.85 -14.50 -5.80
C TRP A 45 3.21 -13.87 -6.09
N GLN A 46 3.22 -12.60 -6.51
CA GLN A 46 4.46 -11.84 -6.67
C GLN A 46 5.13 -11.61 -5.32
N MET A 47 4.36 -11.26 -4.28
CA MET A 47 4.89 -11.09 -2.93
C MET A 47 5.45 -12.41 -2.36
N ARG A 48 4.79 -13.55 -2.62
CA ARG A 48 5.32 -14.87 -2.26
C ARG A 48 6.70 -15.10 -2.86
N ASP A 49 6.83 -14.92 -4.18
CA ASP A 49 8.09 -15.19 -4.88
C ASP A 49 9.19 -14.23 -4.42
N TRP A 50 8.83 -12.97 -4.15
CA TRP A 50 9.71 -11.97 -3.55
C TRP A 50 10.27 -12.43 -2.20
N ILE A 51 9.39 -12.74 -1.25
CA ILE A 51 9.76 -13.14 0.12
C ILE A 51 10.54 -14.45 0.13
N VAL A 52 10.07 -15.47 -0.60
CA VAL A 52 10.73 -16.79 -0.67
C VAL A 52 12.13 -16.69 -1.25
N SER A 53 12.35 -15.78 -2.20
CA SER A 53 13.68 -15.56 -2.79
C SER A 53 14.64 -14.78 -1.89
N GLY A 54 14.17 -14.23 -0.76
CA GLY A 54 14.98 -13.36 0.11
C GLY A 54 15.38 -12.06 -0.59
N ALA A 55 14.51 -11.51 -1.45
CA ALA A 55 14.82 -10.35 -2.26
C ALA A 55 15.14 -9.10 -1.41
N SER A 56 14.40 -8.89 -0.32
CA SER A 56 14.59 -7.75 0.58
C SER A 56 14.40 -8.15 2.04
N GLN A 57 14.92 -7.33 2.96
CA GLN A 57 14.74 -7.50 4.40
C GLN A 57 13.34 -7.08 4.85
N ILE A 58 12.72 -6.18 4.08
CA ILE A 58 11.45 -5.54 4.39
C ILE A 58 10.59 -5.58 3.14
N ALA A 59 9.36 -6.07 3.26
CA ALA A 59 8.40 -6.10 2.16
C ALA A 59 7.62 -4.78 2.11
N MET A 60 7.09 -4.44 0.93
CA MET A 60 6.27 -3.25 0.75
C MET A 60 5.00 -3.57 -0.04
N THR A 61 3.90 -2.92 0.28
CA THR A 61 2.62 -3.05 -0.43
C THR A 61 1.88 -1.74 -0.46
N ASP A 62 1.06 -1.52 -1.49
CA ASP A 62 0.13 -0.40 -1.58
C ASP A 62 -1.30 -0.95 -1.59
N VAL A 63 -2.16 -0.43 -0.71
CA VAL A 63 -3.55 -0.88 -0.57
C VAL A 63 -4.37 -0.71 -1.87
N ALA A 64 -4.12 0.35 -2.64
CA ALA A 64 -4.82 0.64 -3.88
C ALA A 64 -4.30 -0.20 -5.05
N TRP A 65 -3.04 -0.62 -5.02
CA TRP A 65 -2.43 -1.34 -6.16
C TRP A 65 -2.43 -2.85 -5.98
N THR A 66 -2.21 -3.32 -4.76
CA THR A 66 -1.99 -4.75 -4.50
C THR A 66 -3.28 -5.58 -4.43
N GLY A 67 -4.45 -4.94 -4.37
CA GLY A 67 -5.75 -5.62 -4.38
C GLY A 67 -6.69 -5.27 -3.23
N GLY A 68 -6.47 -4.14 -2.55
CA GLY A 68 -7.35 -3.62 -1.50
C GLY A 68 -7.00 -4.10 -0.09
N ILE A 69 -7.74 -3.57 0.89
CA ILE A 69 -7.55 -3.81 2.33
C ILE A 69 -7.44 -5.31 2.66
N GLY A 70 -8.36 -6.11 2.12
CA GLY A 70 -8.39 -7.55 2.38
C GLY A 70 -7.17 -8.28 1.83
N GLU A 71 -6.60 -7.82 0.72
CA GLU A 71 -5.39 -8.40 0.15
C GLU A 71 -4.15 -7.99 0.93
N THR A 72 -4.01 -6.69 1.21
CA THR A 72 -2.94 -6.15 2.07
C THR A 72 -2.88 -6.87 3.42
N LYS A 73 -4.02 -7.14 4.06
CA LYS A 73 -4.10 -7.91 5.31
C LYS A 73 -3.57 -9.34 5.17
N ARG A 74 -3.85 -10.03 4.06
CA ARG A 74 -3.33 -11.38 3.80
C ARG A 74 -1.83 -11.36 3.55
N LEU A 75 -1.33 -10.33 2.87
CA LEU A 75 0.11 -10.14 2.67
C LEU A 75 0.84 -9.85 3.97
N ALA A 76 0.27 -9.00 4.82
CA ALA A 76 0.84 -8.71 6.14
C ALA A 76 0.99 -10.00 6.96
N ALA A 77 -0.06 -10.81 7.04
CA ALA A 77 -0.01 -12.11 7.72
C ALA A 77 0.97 -13.10 7.07
N PHE A 78 1.06 -13.10 5.73
CA PHE A 78 2.03 -13.94 5.02
C PHE A 78 3.47 -13.50 5.29
N ALA A 79 3.77 -12.21 5.22
CA ALA A 79 5.09 -11.67 5.53
C ALA A 79 5.47 -11.90 7.00
N GLU A 80 4.52 -11.72 7.92
CA GLU A 80 4.67 -12.02 9.35
C GLU A 80 5.08 -13.48 9.58
N ALA A 81 4.47 -14.44 8.86
CA ALA A 81 4.82 -15.85 8.96
C ALA A 81 6.27 -16.17 8.55
N PHE A 82 6.90 -15.30 7.75
CA PHE A 82 8.32 -15.39 7.37
C PHE A 82 9.23 -14.50 8.23
N GLY A 83 8.68 -13.81 9.24
CA GLY A 83 9.41 -12.83 10.04
C GLY A 83 9.82 -11.58 9.26
N VAL A 84 9.14 -11.30 8.14
CA VAL A 84 9.41 -10.15 7.28
C VAL A 84 8.48 -8.99 7.69
N PRO A 85 9.03 -7.84 8.09
CA PRO A 85 8.23 -6.66 8.39
C PRO A 85 7.72 -6.01 7.10
N LEU A 86 6.62 -5.27 7.21
CA LEU A 86 5.88 -4.71 6.08
C LEU A 86 5.84 -3.18 6.15
N VAL A 87 6.19 -2.53 5.04
CA VAL A 87 5.96 -1.11 4.80
C VAL A 87 4.67 -0.94 4.01
N LEU A 88 3.85 0.02 4.44
CA LEU A 88 2.70 0.47 3.67
C LEU A 88 3.11 1.67 2.81
N HIS A 89 3.26 1.46 1.50
CA HIS A 89 3.39 2.55 0.53
C HIS A 89 2.06 3.30 0.44
N ASN A 90 2.13 4.64 0.37
CA ASN A 90 0.95 5.47 0.55
C ASN A 90 1.08 6.86 -0.09
N ALA A 91 0.93 6.89 -1.41
CA ALA A 91 0.83 8.10 -2.21
C ALA A 91 -0.54 8.27 -2.90
N GLY A 92 -1.53 7.44 -2.54
CA GLY A 92 -2.81 7.31 -3.27
C GLY A 92 -3.93 8.31 -2.95
N GLY A 93 -3.68 9.33 -2.13
CA GLY A 93 -4.70 10.31 -1.72
C GLY A 93 -5.38 10.01 -0.37
N PRO A 94 -6.36 10.83 0.06
CA PRO A 94 -6.91 10.78 1.42
C PRO A 94 -7.69 9.49 1.72
N ILE A 95 -8.34 8.89 0.72
CA ILE A 95 -9.08 7.64 0.87
C ILE A 95 -8.12 6.47 1.14
N SER A 96 -7.07 6.35 0.31
CA SER A 96 -6.01 5.36 0.52
C SER A 96 -5.27 5.59 1.84
N HIS A 97 -5.07 6.84 2.22
CA HIS A 97 -4.44 7.20 3.50
C HIS A 97 -5.27 6.71 4.68
N ALA A 98 -6.58 6.97 4.71
CA ALA A 98 -7.47 6.47 5.77
C ALA A 98 -7.50 4.94 5.82
N ALA A 99 -7.53 4.27 4.66
CA ALA A 99 -7.44 2.81 4.59
C ALA A 99 -6.12 2.27 5.17
N ASN A 100 -4.99 2.91 4.83
CA ASN A 100 -3.69 2.54 5.37
C ASN A 100 -3.59 2.77 6.89
N LEU A 101 -4.18 3.84 7.44
CA LEU A 101 -4.23 4.06 8.90
C LEU A 101 -4.93 2.90 9.63
N HIS A 102 -6.07 2.44 9.10
CA HIS A 102 -6.80 1.29 9.66
C HIS A 102 -5.99 -0.01 9.55
N ILE A 103 -5.30 -0.22 8.43
CA ILE A 103 -4.43 -1.40 8.25
C ILE A 103 -3.24 -1.34 9.21
N ALA A 104 -2.57 -0.20 9.30
CA ALA A 104 -1.41 0.05 10.16
C ALA A 104 -1.71 -0.28 11.63
N ALA A 105 -2.88 0.15 12.13
CA ALA A 105 -3.30 -0.18 13.49
C ALA A 105 -3.69 -1.65 13.71
N ASN A 106 -3.75 -2.47 12.65
CA ASN A 106 -4.25 -3.83 12.72
C ASN A 106 -3.30 -4.89 12.14
N ILE A 107 -2.04 -4.54 11.87
CA ILE A 107 -1.00 -5.51 11.48
C ILE A 107 0.15 -5.48 12.49
N PRO A 108 0.61 -6.64 13.01
CA PRO A 108 1.63 -6.68 14.06
C PRO A 108 3.05 -6.49 13.51
N ASN A 109 3.26 -6.70 12.22
CA ASN A 109 4.55 -6.59 11.54
C ASN A 109 4.70 -5.28 10.75
N LEU A 110 3.93 -4.23 11.08
CA LEU A 110 4.15 -2.91 10.48
C LEU A 110 5.57 -2.44 10.82
N PHE A 111 6.34 -2.13 9.77
CA PHE A 111 7.61 -1.43 9.92
C PHE A 111 7.37 0.07 9.95
N GLU A 112 6.80 0.59 8.87
CA GLU A 112 6.52 2.00 8.66
C GLU A 112 5.31 2.14 7.73
N MET A 113 4.57 3.23 7.89
CA MET A 113 3.57 3.66 6.93
C MET A 113 4.04 4.97 6.30
N GLU A 114 4.14 5.00 4.98
CA GLU A 114 4.52 6.20 4.27
C GLU A 114 3.45 7.30 4.45
N THR A 115 3.89 8.55 4.47
CA THR A 115 3.01 9.71 4.26
C THR A 115 3.66 10.74 3.35
N VAL A 116 2.85 11.34 2.48
CA VAL A 116 3.31 12.46 1.65
C VAL A 116 2.86 13.76 2.29
N ARG A 117 3.79 14.43 3.01
CA ARG A 117 3.52 15.71 3.71
C ARG A 117 2.88 16.77 2.84
N ALA A 118 3.30 16.87 1.58
CA ALA A 118 2.73 17.83 0.66
C ALA A 118 1.23 17.54 0.43
N PHE A 119 0.81 16.28 0.35
CA PHE A 119 -0.55 15.90 0.01
C PHE A 119 -1.51 16.17 1.17
N TYR A 120 -1.17 15.71 2.38
CA TYR A 120 -2.06 15.88 3.52
C TYR A 120 -2.12 17.32 4.05
N ARG A 121 -1.15 18.18 3.69
CA ARG A 121 -1.19 19.62 3.97
C ARG A 121 -1.84 20.46 2.86
N THR A 122 -2.25 19.84 1.76
CA THR A 122 -2.89 20.54 0.64
C THR A 122 -4.24 19.91 0.35
N TYR A 123 -4.32 19.04 -0.65
CA TYR A 123 -5.58 18.65 -1.26
C TYR A 123 -6.37 17.61 -0.46
N PHE A 124 -5.82 16.98 0.58
CA PHE A 124 -6.59 15.98 1.36
C PHE A 124 -7.88 16.60 1.92
N GLN A 125 -7.77 17.77 2.55
CA GLN A 125 -8.90 18.50 3.13
C GLN A 125 -9.83 19.13 2.07
N GLU A 126 -9.34 19.30 0.84
CA GLU A 126 -10.19 19.72 -0.28
C GLU A 126 -11.11 18.57 -0.73
N LEU A 127 -10.64 17.33 -0.62
CA LEU A 127 -11.33 16.13 -1.11
C LEU A 127 -12.17 15.42 -0.05
N THR A 128 -11.74 15.45 1.22
CA THR A 128 -12.38 14.75 2.33
C THR A 128 -12.30 15.54 3.62
N ASP A 129 -13.08 15.14 4.63
CA ASP A 129 -12.98 15.65 6.00
C ASP A 129 -11.82 15.03 6.82
N LEU A 130 -10.83 14.44 6.15
CA LEU A 130 -9.72 13.76 6.82
C LEU A 130 -8.72 14.80 7.34
N GLU A 131 -8.65 14.92 8.65
CA GLU A 131 -7.59 15.66 9.32
C GLU A 131 -6.38 14.74 9.54
N THR A 132 -5.22 15.18 9.07
CA THR A 132 -3.97 14.44 9.22
C THR A 132 -2.89 15.35 9.78
N CYS A 133 -2.38 14.99 10.96
CA CYS A 133 -1.28 15.68 11.59
C CYS A 133 -0.31 14.64 12.17
N VAL A 134 0.96 14.76 11.81
CA VAL A 134 2.01 13.94 12.40
C VAL A 134 2.46 14.58 13.71
N VAL A 135 2.32 13.85 14.81
CA VAL A 135 2.76 14.26 16.15
C VAL A 135 3.74 13.22 16.68
N ASP A 136 4.98 13.64 16.94
CA ASP A 136 6.07 12.76 17.41
C ASP A 136 6.26 11.48 16.58
N GLY A 137 6.12 11.59 15.25
CA GLY A 137 6.25 10.45 14.32
C GLY A 137 5.02 9.56 14.23
N HIS A 138 3.92 9.91 14.91
CA HIS A 138 2.68 9.13 14.92
C HIS A 138 1.54 9.88 14.25
N LEU A 139 0.57 9.11 13.76
CA LEU A 139 -0.68 9.60 13.19
C LEU A 139 -1.84 9.14 14.07
N ALA A 140 -2.82 10.02 14.27
CA ALA A 140 -4.09 9.61 14.84
C ALA A 140 -4.87 8.72 13.85
N LEU A 141 -5.65 7.79 14.40
CA LEU A 141 -6.64 7.10 13.59
C LEU A 141 -7.77 8.05 13.16
N PRO A 142 -8.45 7.78 12.04
CA PRO A 142 -9.65 8.53 11.65
C PRO A 142 -10.70 8.52 12.78
N PRO A 143 -11.62 9.50 12.81
CA PRO A 143 -12.73 9.53 13.76
C PRO A 143 -13.48 8.20 13.83
N ASP A 144 -13.95 7.84 15.03
CA ASP A 144 -14.71 6.61 15.28
C ASP A 144 -16.11 6.69 14.62
N ARG A 145 -16.13 6.43 13.33
CA ARG A 145 -17.31 6.34 12.47
C ARG A 145 -17.21 5.07 11.62
N PRO A 146 -18.35 4.48 11.21
CA PRO A 146 -18.34 3.31 10.33
C PRO A 146 -17.52 3.49 9.05
N GLY A 147 -16.94 2.39 8.55
CA GLY A 147 -16.15 2.40 7.32
C GLY A 147 -14.76 2.97 7.52
N LEU A 148 -14.31 3.85 6.62
CA LEU A 148 -12.98 4.47 6.69
C LEU A 148 -12.89 5.62 7.70
N GLY A 149 -14.01 6.05 8.29
CA GLY A 149 -14.04 7.16 9.24
C GLY A 149 -13.93 8.54 8.57
N ILE A 150 -14.13 8.63 7.26
CA ILE A 150 -14.04 9.86 6.46
C ILE A 150 -15.25 10.02 5.53
N GLU A 151 -15.55 11.26 5.16
CA GLU A 151 -16.55 11.63 4.17
C GLU A 151 -15.91 12.43 3.02
N LEU A 152 -16.41 12.21 1.80
CA LEU A 152 -16.03 13.03 0.65
C LEU A 152 -16.60 14.43 0.80
N ASN A 153 -15.81 15.44 0.47
CA ASN A 153 -16.28 16.82 0.44
C ASN A 153 -17.27 17.00 -0.74
N PRO A 154 -18.57 17.25 -0.50
CA PRO A 154 -19.55 17.38 -1.58
C PRO A 154 -19.28 18.57 -2.50
N ALA A 155 -18.59 19.61 -2.01
CA ALA A 155 -18.24 20.79 -2.81
C ALA A 155 -17.27 20.46 -3.96
N ILE A 156 -16.62 19.28 -3.94
CA ILE A 156 -15.77 18.83 -5.05
C ILE A 156 -16.53 18.82 -6.37
N TRP A 157 -17.82 18.46 -6.35
CA TRP A 157 -18.68 18.35 -7.53
C TRP A 157 -19.06 19.71 -8.15
N GLU A 158 -18.88 20.79 -7.39
CA GLU A 158 -19.19 22.16 -7.80
C GLU A 158 -17.96 22.91 -8.34
N ARG A 159 -16.77 22.30 -8.26
CA ARG A 159 -15.52 22.93 -8.66
C ARG A 159 -15.49 23.25 -10.16
N PRO A 160 -15.15 24.50 -10.56
CA PRO A 160 -15.12 24.88 -11.98
C PRO A 160 -14.00 24.20 -12.77
N ASP A 161 -12.99 23.66 -12.08
CA ASP A 161 -11.87 22.91 -12.66
C ASP A 161 -12.06 21.39 -12.63
N LEU A 162 -13.18 20.88 -12.09
CA LEU A 162 -13.50 19.46 -12.10
C LEU A 162 -13.80 18.99 -13.52
N ARG A 163 -13.10 17.94 -13.96
CA ARG A 163 -13.42 17.20 -15.18
C ARG A 163 -13.86 15.79 -14.81
N VAL A 164 -15.12 15.48 -15.03
CA VAL A 164 -15.66 14.13 -14.84
C VAL A 164 -15.63 13.39 -16.17
N GLN A 165 -14.91 12.28 -16.21
CA GLN A 165 -14.95 11.34 -17.32
C GLN A 165 -15.61 10.06 -16.82
N VAL A 166 -16.77 9.72 -17.38
CA VAL A 166 -17.45 8.46 -17.12
C VAL A 166 -17.09 7.51 -18.26
N SER A 167 -16.48 6.38 -17.91
CA SER A 167 -16.24 5.30 -18.88
C SER A 167 -17.54 4.52 -19.07
N GLU A 168 -18.04 4.47 -20.30
CA GLU A 168 -19.23 3.70 -20.68
C GLU A 168 -18.86 2.29 -21.18
N GLY A 169 -19.85 1.38 -21.18
CA GLY A 169 -19.72 0.00 -21.63
C GLY A 169 -19.99 -1.01 -20.51
N GLU A 170 -20.16 -2.28 -20.87
CA GLU A 170 -20.45 -3.35 -19.90
C GLU A 170 -19.32 -3.52 -18.86
N GLY A 171 -18.11 -3.07 -19.16
CA GLY A 171 -16.92 -3.28 -18.33
C GLY A 171 -16.33 -4.66 -18.57
N LYS A 172 -15.00 -4.77 -18.53
CA LYS A 172 -14.28 -6.02 -18.86
C LYS A 172 -14.47 -7.14 -17.82
N ALA A 173 -15.15 -6.86 -16.71
CA ALA A 173 -15.43 -7.81 -15.65
C ALA A 173 -16.83 -8.46 -15.77
N VAL A 174 -17.65 -8.08 -16.75
CA VAL A 174 -18.96 -8.74 -16.95
C VAL A 174 -18.75 -10.19 -17.36
N GLY A 175 -19.25 -11.10 -16.53
CA GLY A 175 -19.10 -12.55 -16.72
C GLY A 175 -17.72 -13.12 -16.38
N VAL A 176 -16.78 -12.32 -15.87
CA VAL A 176 -15.43 -12.77 -15.48
C VAL A 176 -15.22 -12.47 -13.99
N LYS A 177 -14.78 -13.48 -13.24
CA LYS A 177 -14.46 -13.33 -11.81
C LYS A 177 -13.24 -12.41 -11.65
N ALA A 178 -13.46 -11.21 -11.12
CA ALA A 178 -12.43 -10.22 -10.82
C ALA A 178 -11.80 -10.44 -9.43
N MET A 179 -10.62 -9.85 -9.20
CA MET A 179 -10.02 -9.79 -7.88
C MET A 179 -10.92 -8.95 -6.96
N GLY A 180 -11.54 -9.57 -5.96
CA GLY A 180 -12.55 -8.94 -5.09
C GLY A 180 -13.92 -9.63 -5.09
N ASP A 181 -14.21 -10.44 -6.12
CA ASP A 181 -15.45 -11.22 -6.25
C ASP A 181 -15.52 -12.43 -5.30
N SER A 182 -14.68 -12.46 -4.27
CA SER A 182 -14.71 -13.46 -3.19
C SER A 182 -16.03 -13.49 -2.40
N TRP A 183 -16.88 -12.48 -2.58
CA TRP A 183 -18.23 -12.42 -2.01
C TRP A 183 -19.30 -13.04 -2.92
N SER A 184 -19.00 -13.25 -4.20
CA SER A 184 -19.85 -14.08 -5.06
C SER A 184 -19.66 -15.53 -4.62
N LYS A 185 -20.71 -16.15 -4.07
CA LYS A 185 -20.72 -17.60 -3.78
C LYS A 185 -20.64 -18.32 -5.12
N PRO A 186 -19.52 -18.95 -5.50
CA PRO A 186 -19.55 -19.83 -6.65
C PRO A 186 -20.32 -21.08 -6.26
N ASP A 187 -21.07 -21.66 -7.18
CA ASP A 187 -21.32 -23.10 -7.14
C ASP A 187 -19.95 -23.78 -7.31
N VAL A 188 -19.29 -24.00 -6.19
CA VAL A 188 -18.11 -24.85 -6.14
C VAL A 188 -18.59 -26.24 -6.50
N ARG A 189 -18.27 -26.70 -7.71
CA ARG A 189 -18.37 -28.12 -8.03
C ARG A 189 -17.41 -28.85 -7.09
N LEU A 190 -18.00 -29.57 -6.13
CA LEU A 190 -17.35 -30.61 -5.33
C LEU A 190 -16.84 -31.73 -6.23
#